data_AF-T1CPB4-F1
#
_entry.id   AF-T1CPB4-F1
#
_cell.length_a   1.000
_cell.length_b   1.000
_cell.length_c   1.000
_cell.angle_alpha   90.00
_cell.angle_beta   90.00
_cell.angle_gamma   90.00
#
_symmetry.space_group_name_H-M   'P 1'
#
loop_
_entity.id
_entity.type
_entity.pdbx_description
1 polymer ?
#
loop_
_entity_poly.entity_id
_entity_poly.type
_entity_poly.pdbx_seq_one_letter_code
_entity_poly.pdbx_strand_id
1 'polypeptide(L)'
;MRISAILGIFGILAIMFLLSGCSFKYFDPQWYKFLSSKQEAKRYIYDKKLYEAFVLNIHDNEEYLTTDKLMPNGYKLLLDGEVEILGKRLKKIMRKFYYIDSHNKECLISKLIAFEYISYGLWLQGDEGRGFWIETKEILDILPQENIYVYGERK
;
A
#
# COMPACT_ATOMS: atom_id res chain seq x y z
N MET A 1 27.73 -21.50 -28.11
CA MET A 1 27.67 -21.39 -26.64
C MET A 1 27.93 -22.77 -26.04
N ARG A 2 28.93 -22.94 -25.17
CA ARG A 2 29.28 -24.28 -24.64
C ARG A 2 28.15 -24.76 -23.72
N ILE A 3 27.78 -26.04 -23.80
CA ILE A 3 26.70 -26.67 -23.01
C ILE A 3 26.88 -26.43 -21.49
N SER A 4 28.12 -26.38 -21.03
CA SER A 4 28.48 -26.03 -19.65
C SER A 4 28.07 -24.62 -19.22
N ALA A 5 28.10 -23.64 -20.13
CA ALA A 5 27.63 -22.28 -19.85
C ALA A 5 26.10 -22.20 -19.74
N ILE A 6 25.38 -22.99 -20.57
CA ILE A 6 23.92 -23.10 -20.50
C ILE A 6 23.50 -23.72 -19.16
N LEU A 7 24.11 -24.84 -18.78
CA LEU A 7 23.83 -25.52 -17.51
C LEU A 7 24.17 -24.65 -16.30
N GLY A 8 25.24 -23.85 -16.36
CA GLY A 8 25.58 -22.88 -15.33
C GLY A 8 24.51 -21.81 -15.12
N ILE A 9 23.96 -21.26 -16.22
CA ILE A 9 22.86 -20.28 -16.17
C ILE A 9 21.59 -20.92 -15.58
N PHE A 10 21.24 -22.13 -16.02
CA PHE A 10 20.09 -22.86 -15.46
C PHE A 10 20.28 -23.21 -13.98
N GLY A 11 21.50 -23.52 -13.54
CA GLY A 11 21.80 -23.78 -12.13
C GLY A 11 21.62 -22.54 -11.25
N ILE A 12 22.10 -21.37 -11.70
CA ILE A 12 21.92 -20.10 -10.98
C ILE A 12 20.43 -19.73 -10.93
N LEU A 13 19.73 -19.86 -12.06
CA LEU A 13 18.29 -19.65 -12.12
C LEU A 13 17.57 -20.58 -11.14
N ALA A 14 17.87 -21.88 -11.15
CA ALA A 14 17.27 -22.88 -10.24
C ALA A 14 17.48 -22.55 -8.75
N ILE A 15 18.66 -22.09 -8.36
CA ILE A 15 18.94 -21.67 -6.97
C ILE A 15 18.14 -20.41 -6.62
N MET A 16 18.03 -19.44 -7.54
CA MET A 16 17.16 -18.27 -7.36
C MET A 16 15.68 -18.65 -7.25
N PHE A 17 15.24 -19.70 -7.96
CA PHE A 17 13.88 -20.25 -7.89
C PHE A 17 13.56 -20.93 -6.55
N LEU A 18 14.55 -21.55 -5.87
CA LEU A 18 14.31 -22.40 -4.70
C LEU A 18 14.35 -21.69 -3.34
N LEU A 19 15.09 -20.58 -3.19
CA LEU A 19 15.37 -19.98 -1.88
C LEU A 19 14.48 -18.78 -1.49
N SER A 20 13.66 -18.24 -2.39
CA SER A 20 12.89 -17.00 -2.10
C SER A 20 11.48 -16.96 -2.72
N GLY A 21 11.00 -18.08 -3.26
CA GLY A 21 9.83 -18.10 -4.14
C GLY A 21 10.14 -17.46 -5.50
N CYS A 22 9.50 -17.96 -6.54
CA CYS A 22 9.73 -17.47 -7.90
C CYS A 22 9.02 -16.14 -8.11
N SER A 23 9.65 -14.99 -7.81
CA SER A 23 9.04 -13.69 -8.13
C SER A 23 9.45 -13.20 -9.53
N PHE A 24 8.47 -12.91 -10.38
CA PHE A 24 8.71 -12.36 -11.72
C PHE A 24 8.88 -10.83 -11.74
N LYS A 25 8.80 -10.15 -10.58
CA LYS A 25 8.81 -8.68 -10.52
C LYS A 25 10.10 -8.05 -11.05
N TYR A 26 11.25 -8.70 -10.88
CA TYR A 26 12.54 -8.19 -11.36
C TYR A 26 12.67 -8.15 -12.88
N PHE A 27 11.79 -8.86 -13.61
CA PHE A 27 11.72 -8.81 -15.07
C PHE A 27 10.65 -7.82 -15.59
N ASP A 28 9.92 -7.16 -14.70
CA ASP A 28 8.85 -6.21 -15.07
C ASP A 28 9.36 -4.76 -14.97
N PRO A 29 9.39 -3.99 -16.06
CA PRO A 29 9.75 -2.57 -15.99
C PRO A 29 8.86 -1.73 -15.04
N GLN A 30 7.60 -2.13 -14.81
CA GLN A 30 6.71 -1.44 -13.86
C GLN A 30 7.15 -1.61 -12.40
N TRP A 31 7.92 -2.67 -12.07
CA TRP A 31 8.48 -2.86 -10.73
C TRP A 31 9.45 -1.74 -10.35
N TYR A 32 10.31 -1.33 -11.28
CA TYR A 32 11.26 -0.24 -11.03
C TYR A 32 10.57 1.12 -10.91
N LYS A 33 9.49 1.34 -11.68
CA LYS A 33 8.64 2.53 -11.52
C LYS A 33 8.02 2.54 -10.12
N PHE A 34 7.46 1.42 -9.68
CA PHE A 34 6.92 1.27 -8.33
C PHE A 34 7.95 1.62 -7.25
N LEU A 35 9.18 1.06 -7.33
CA LEU A 35 10.25 1.38 -6.38
C LEU A 35 10.60 2.88 -6.36
N SER A 36 10.65 3.53 -7.53
CA SER A 36 10.91 4.98 -7.61
C SER A 36 9.80 5.84 -7.00
N SER A 37 8.55 5.35 -7.02
CA SER A 37 7.39 6.03 -6.42
C SER A 37 7.45 6.15 -4.89
N LYS A 38 8.42 5.51 -4.21
CA LYS A 38 8.66 5.72 -2.77
C LYS A 38 8.84 7.20 -2.41
N GLN A 39 9.49 7.97 -3.28
CA GLN A 39 9.69 9.42 -3.07
C GLN A 39 8.42 10.25 -3.30
N GLU A 40 7.47 9.71 -4.06
CA GLU A 40 6.20 10.37 -4.39
C GLU A 40 5.09 10.03 -3.40
N ALA A 41 5.20 8.91 -2.68
CA ALA A 41 4.28 8.56 -1.61
C ALA A 41 4.36 9.60 -0.50
N LYS A 42 3.21 10.18 -0.12
CA LYS A 42 3.12 11.31 0.82
C LYS A 42 1.89 11.20 1.70
N ARG A 43 2.01 11.68 2.93
CA ARG A 43 0.88 11.86 3.84
C ARG A 43 0.82 13.30 4.32
N TYR A 44 -0.35 13.90 4.20
CA TYR A 44 -0.64 15.23 4.69
C TYR A 44 -1.64 15.12 5.84
N ILE A 45 -1.30 15.67 7.00
CA ILE A 45 -2.13 15.69 8.20
C ILE A 45 -2.50 17.15 8.48
N TYR A 46 -3.79 17.46 8.41
CA TYR A 46 -4.31 18.82 8.59
C TYR A 46 -4.89 19.02 9.98
N ASP A 47 -5.44 17.95 10.58
CA ASP A 47 -5.87 17.93 11.97
C ASP A 47 -5.23 16.73 12.67
N LYS A 48 -4.14 16.98 13.38
CA LYS A 48 -3.36 15.94 14.07
C LYS A 48 -4.18 15.22 15.14
N LYS A 49 -5.00 15.95 15.91
CA LYS A 49 -5.78 15.35 17.01
C LYS A 49 -6.82 14.38 16.48
N LEU A 50 -7.57 14.77 15.45
CA LEU A 50 -8.55 13.89 14.81
C LEU A 50 -7.87 12.74 14.07
N TYR A 51 -6.73 13.00 13.41
CA TYR A 51 -5.97 11.97 12.72
C TYR A 51 -5.48 10.87 13.68
N GLU A 52 -4.90 11.24 14.81
CA GLU A 52 -4.40 10.28 15.79
C GLU A 52 -5.52 9.49 16.47
N ALA A 53 -6.64 10.16 16.80
CA ALA A 53 -7.76 9.53 17.47
C ALA A 53 -8.52 8.55 16.56
N PHE A 54 -8.69 8.88 15.27
CA PHE A 54 -9.61 8.15 14.38
C PHE A 54 -8.96 7.54 13.15
N VAL A 55 -7.94 8.16 12.55
CA VAL A 55 -7.40 7.71 11.25
C VAL A 55 -6.26 6.73 11.41
N LEU A 56 -5.37 6.91 12.41
CA LEU A 56 -4.27 5.98 12.67
C LEU A 56 -4.75 4.55 12.94
N ASN A 57 -5.88 4.42 13.64
CA ASN A 57 -6.41 3.13 14.10
C ASN A 57 -7.27 2.41 13.05
N ILE A 58 -7.47 2.99 11.85
CA ILE A 58 -8.27 2.37 10.78
C ILE A 58 -7.54 1.18 10.15
N HIS A 59 -6.20 1.15 10.22
CA HIS A 59 -5.42 0.06 9.63
C HIS A 59 -5.72 -1.33 10.23
N ASP A 60 -6.21 -1.37 11.48
CA ASP A 60 -6.50 -2.63 12.18
C ASP A 60 -7.99 -3.02 12.16
N ASN A 61 -8.88 -2.17 11.65
CA ASN A 61 -10.32 -2.40 11.66
C ASN A 61 -11.01 -1.79 10.44
N GLU A 62 -11.32 -2.63 9.46
CA GLU A 62 -12.21 -2.29 8.33
C GLU A 62 -13.60 -1.77 8.80
N GLU A 63 -13.98 -2.07 10.05
CA GLU A 63 -15.21 -1.64 10.71
C GLU A 63 -15.33 -0.11 10.88
N TYR A 64 -14.22 0.65 10.88
CA TYR A 64 -14.29 2.12 10.98
C TYR A 64 -14.81 2.82 9.72
N LEU A 65 -14.82 2.14 8.57
CA LEU A 65 -15.33 2.69 7.31
C LEU A 65 -16.85 2.51 7.16
N THR A 66 -17.45 1.65 7.97
CA THR A 66 -18.89 1.29 7.90
C THR A 66 -19.69 1.70 9.13
N THR A 67 -19.05 2.23 10.18
CA THR A 67 -19.74 2.60 11.42
C THR A 67 -20.25 4.04 11.43
N ASP A 68 -21.46 4.25 11.96
CA ASP A 68 -22.04 5.56 12.28
C ASP A 68 -21.35 6.24 13.48
N LYS A 69 -20.07 5.94 13.71
CA LYS A 69 -19.32 6.42 14.86
C LYS A 69 -18.98 7.89 14.67
N LEU A 70 -19.47 8.72 15.59
CA LEU A 70 -19.14 10.13 15.63
C LEU A 70 -17.73 10.32 16.21
N MET A 71 -16.98 11.22 15.58
CA MET A 71 -15.71 11.72 16.09
C MET A 71 -15.93 12.64 17.31
N PRO A 72 -14.89 13.02 18.07
CA PRO A 72 -15.04 13.83 19.29
C PRO A 72 -15.55 15.24 19.00
N ASN A 73 -15.42 15.69 17.75
CA ASN A 73 -15.99 16.94 17.26
C ASN A 73 -17.49 16.82 16.91
N GLY A 74 -18.11 15.65 17.11
CA GLY A 74 -19.53 15.41 16.86
C GLY A 74 -19.90 15.11 15.41
N TYR A 75 -18.92 15.03 14.49
CA TYR A 75 -19.15 14.78 13.07
C TYR A 75 -18.78 13.35 12.68
N LYS A 76 -19.42 12.84 11.62
CA LYS A 76 -19.09 11.54 11.02
C LYS A 76 -17.80 11.63 10.22
N LEU A 77 -16.91 10.64 10.39
CA LEU A 77 -15.73 10.51 9.56
C LEU A 77 -16.15 10.01 8.16
N LEU A 78 -15.63 10.66 7.12
CA LEU A 78 -15.82 10.27 5.74
C LEU A 78 -14.46 9.92 5.12
N LEU A 79 -14.47 8.85 4.32
CA LEU A 79 -13.35 8.47 3.46
C LEU A 79 -13.78 8.66 2.01
N ASP A 80 -12.94 9.34 1.25
CA ASP A 80 -12.99 9.36 -0.21
C ASP A 80 -11.68 8.81 -0.77
N GLY A 81 -11.77 8.11 -1.89
CA GLY A 81 -10.68 7.34 -2.46
C GLY A 81 -10.70 7.38 -3.98
N GLU A 82 -9.56 7.77 -4.56
CA GLU A 82 -9.36 7.77 -6.01
C GLU A 82 -8.20 6.83 -6.36
N VAL A 83 -8.35 6.10 -7.46
CA VAL A 83 -7.36 5.16 -7.97
C VAL A 83 -6.98 5.54 -9.39
N GLU A 84 -5.72 5.89 -9.59
CA GLU A 84 -5.14 6.18 -10.89
C GLU A 84 -4.37 4.94 -11.40
N ILE A 85 -4.75 4.42 -12.57
CA ILE A 85 -4.11 3.25 -13.17
C ILE A 85 -2.91 3.71 -14.00
N LEU A 86 -1.70 3.47 -13.51
CA LEU A 86 -0.44 3.86 -14.18
C LEU A 86 0.10 2.77 -15.11
N GLY A 87 -0.46 1.56 -15.00
CA GLY A 87 -0.14 0.43 -15.86
C GLY A 87 -0.92 -0.82 -15.46
N LYS A 88 -0.65 -1.94 -16.13
CA LYS A 88 -1.36 -3.21 -15.90
C LYS A 88 -1.19 -3.73 -14.46
N ARG A 89 -0.07 -3.39 -13.82
CA ARG A 89 0.31 -3.90 -12.49
C ARG A 89 0.58 -2.80 -11.48
N LEU A 90 0.62 -1.53 -11.88
CA LEU A 90 0.94 -0.40 -11.03
C LEU A 90 -0.25 0.55 -10.94
N LYS A 91 -0.62 0.90 -9.71
CA LYS A 91 -1.66 1.88 -9.41
C LYS A 91 -1.16 2.89 -8.40
N LYS A 92 -1.71 4.10 -8.49
CA LYS A 92 -1.57 5.14 -7.48
C LYS A 92 -2.90 5.29 -6.77
N ILE A 93 -2.85 5.34 -5.45
CA ILE A 93 -4.01 5.44 -4.58
C ILE A 93 -3.94 6.78 -3.86
N MET A 94 -5.03 7.52 -3.96
CA MET A 94 -5.22 8.76 -3.23
C MET A 94 -6.39 8.57 -2.29
N ARG A 95 -6.17 8.72 -0.98
CA ARG A 95 -7.22 8.63 0.04
C ARG A 95 -7.32 9.94 0.78
N LYS A 96 -8.54 10.32 1.13
CA LYS A 96 -8.84 11.56 1.83
C LYS A 96 -9.80 11.27 2.97
N PHE A 97 -9.38 11.63 4.17
CA PHE A 97 -10.21 11.57 5.38
C PHE A 97 -10.68 12.97 5.72
N TYR A 98 -11.99 13.13 5.91
CA TYR A 98 -12.62 14.43 6.12
C TYR A 98 -13.95 14.29 6.86
N TYR A 99 -14.55 15.43 7.18
CA TYR A 99 -15.94 15.51 7.63
C TYR A 99 -16.61 16.74 7.00
N ILE A 100 -17.94 16.77 7.08
CA ILE A 100 -18.75 17.92 6.66
C ILE A 100 -19.24 18.61 7.93
N ASP A 101 -18.96 19.90 8.06
CA ASP A 101 -19.38 20.70 9.21
C ASP A 101 -20.85 21.16 9.12
N SER A 102 -21.32 21.87 10.14
CA SER A 102 -22.69 22.40 10.19
C SER A 102 -23.03 23.42 9.09
N HIS A 103 -22.04 23.97 8.39
CA HIS A 103 -22.20 24.88 7.26
C HIS A 103 -22.06 24.16 5.91
N ASN A 104 -22.10 22.82 5.92
CA ASN A 104 -21.90 21.98 4.75
C ASN A 104 -20.51 22.17 4.09
N LYS A 105 -19.51 22.59 4.87
CA LYS A 105 -18.14 22.76 4.39
C LYS A 105 -17.32 21.51 4.68
N GLU A 106 -16.54 21.11 3.69
CA GLU A 106 -15.58 20.02 3.82
C GLU A 106 -14.37 20.43 4.67
N CYS A 107 -14.13 19.68 5.73
CA CYS A 107 -13.00 19.84 6.64
C CYS A 107 -12.06 18.64 6.53
N LEU A 108 -10.88 18.87 5.94
CA LEU A 108 -9.86 17.84 5.75
C LEU A 108 -9.19 17.47 7.07
N ILE A 109 -9.08 16.17 7.34
CA ILE A 109 -8.30 15.62 8.45
C ILE A 109 -6.94 15.18 7.93
N SER A 110 -6.93 14.36 6.87
CA SER A 110 -5.69 13.92 6.23
C SER A 110 -5.88 13.54 4.75
N LYS A 111 -4.76 13.56 4.01
CA LYS A 111 -4.65 13.02 2.66
C LYS A 111 -3.47 12.05 2.58
N LEU A 112 -3.66 10.96 1.88
CA LEU A 112 -2.67 9.92 1.64
C LEU A 112 -2.48 9.73 0.14
N ILE A 113 -1.24 9.70 -0.30
CA ILE A 113 -0.82 9.24 -1.62
C ILE A 113 0.04 8.00 -1.41
N ALA A 114 -0.41 6.88 -1.95
CA ALA A 114 0.24 5.58 -1.88
C ALA A 114 0.30 4.94 -3.28
N PHE A 115 1.09 3.89 -3.41
CA PHE A 115 1.21 3.13 -4.66
C PHE A 115 1.06 1.65 -4.36
N GLU A 116 0.43 0.93 -5.27
CA GLU A 116 0.29 -0.53 -5.21
C GLU A 116 0.88 -1.16 -6.47
N TYR A 117 1.56 -2.28 -6.29
CA TYR A 117 2.11 -3.10 -7.37
C TYR A 117 1.67 -4.55 -7.24
N ILE A 118 1.14 -5.11 -8.33
CA ILE A 118 0.77 -6.52 -8.43
C ILE A 118 1.99 -7.32 -8.91
N SER A 119 2.58 -8.07 -7.98
CA SER A 119 3.65 -9.01 -8.24
C SER A 119 3.07 -10.38 -8.56
N TYR A 120 3.61 -11.04 -9.58
CA TYR A 120 3.27 -12.43 -9.90
C TYR A 120 4.46 -13.32 -9.62
N GLY A 121 4.17 -14.53 -9.17
CA GLY A 121 5.21 -15.48 -8.81
C GLY A 121 4.71 -16.86 -8.43
N LEU A 122 5.56 -17.64 -7.77
CA LEU A 122 5.22 -18.91 -7.13
C LEU A 122 5.83 -18.91 -5.73
N TRP A 123 4.99 -18.77 -4.72
CA TRP A 123 5.40 -18.80 -3.32
C TRP A 123 4.72 -19.97 -2.63
N LEU A 124 5.54 -20.83 -2.01
CA LEU A 124 5.02 -21.90 -1.17
C LEU A 124 4.68 -21.30 0.19
N GLN A 125 3.39 -21.28 0.51
CA GLN A 125 2.89 -20.90 1.82
C GLN A 125 2.50 -22.16 2.58
N GLY A 126 2.52 -22.08 3.91
CA GLY A 126 2.07 -23.17 4.75
C GLY A 126 1.91 -22.72 6.18
N ASP A 127 1.00 -23.40 6.87
CA ASP A 127 0.80 -23.31 8.30
C ASP A 127 0.95 -24.72 8.88
N GLU A 128 1.66 -24.85 10.00
CA GLU A 128 2.11 -26.11 10.60
C GLU A 128 0.97 -27.08 10.95
N GLY A 129 -0.30 -26.63 10.89
CA GLY A 129 -1.51 -27.45 11.06
C GLY A 129 -2.48 -27.52 9.87
N ARG A 130 -2.27 -26.79 8.77
CA ARG A 130 -3.20 -26.72 7.62
C ARG A 130 -2.62 -27.18 6.28
N GLY A 131 -1.34 -27.54 6.26
CA GLY A 131 -0.64 -27.98 5.06
C GLY A 131 -0.11 -26.82 4.21
N PHE A 132 0.35 -27.14 3.00
CA PHE A 132 0.98 -26.18 2.08
C PHE A 132 0.08 -25.84 0.88
N TRP A 133 0.16 -24.61 0.40
CA TRP A 133 -0.47 -24.17 -0.85
C TRP A 133 0.46 -23.23 -1.62
N ILE A 134 0.18 -23.06 -2.92
CA ILE A 134 0.93 -22.17 -3.79
C ILE A 134 0.16 -20.88 -3.98
N GLU A 135 0.81 -19.77 -3.67
CA GLU A 135 0.33 -18.43 -3.98
C GLU A 135 1.02 -17.93 -5.25
N THR A 136 0.25 -17.30 -6.16
CA THR A 136 0.74 -16.87 -7.47
C THR A 136 0.76 -15.37 -7.69
N LYS A 137 0.18 -14.63 -6.75
CA LYS A 137 -0.02 -13.19 -6.82
C LYS A 137 0.18 -12.60 -5.43
N GLU A 138 0.93 -11.52 -5.36
CA GLU A 138 1.14 -10.73 -4.16
C GLU A 138 0.86 -9.26 -4.50
N ILE A 139 0.24 -8.52 -3.58
CA ILE A 139 0.07 -7.07 -3.68
C ILE A 139 1.12 -6.43 -2.78
N LEU A 140 1.92 -5.54 -3.36
CA LEU A 140 2.97 -4.81 -2.67
C LEU A 140 2.59 -3.34 -2.61
N ASP A 141 2.62 -2.77 -1.42
CA ASP A 141 2.21 -1.40 -1.20
C ASP A 141 3.38 -0.53 -0.73
N ILE A 142 3.44 0.69 -1.26
CA ILE A 142 4.29 1.75 -0.76
C ILE A 142 3.40 2.77 -0.07
N LEU A 143 3.47 2.73 1.26
CA LEU A 143 2.92 3.76 2.13
C LEU A 143 4.00 4.78 2.48
N PRO A 144 3.64 6.07 2.66
CA PRO A 144 4.56 7.10 3.10
C PRO A 144 4.99 6.83 4.55
N GLN A 145 6.24 6.40 4.73
CA GLN A 145 6.87 6.26 6.04
C GLN A 145 7.64 7.53 6.44
N GLU A 146 8.35 8.15 5.49
CA GLU A 146 9.25 9.28 5.74
C GLU A 146 8.65 10.64 5.31
N ASN A 147 7.75 10.63 4.33
CA ASN A 147 7.14 11.85 3.75
C ASN A 147 5.81 12.21 4.42
N ILE A 148 5.86 12.53 5.72
CA ILE A 148 4.69 12.91 6.52
C ILE A 148 4.77 14.41 6.81
N TYR A 149 3.75 15.14 6.37
CA TYR A 149 3.65 16.60 6.54
C TYR A 149 2.47 16.92 7.46
N VAL A 150 2.75 17.59 8.57
CA VAL A 150 1.73 18.01 9.55
C VAL A 150 1.54 19.51 9.45
N TYR A 151 0.30 19.94 9.17
CA TYR A 151 -0.10 21.34 9.10
C TYR A 151 -0.82 21.72 10.39
N GLY A 152 -0.60 22.94 10.87
CA GLY A 152 -1.35 23.47 12.01
C GLY A 152 -0.61 23.49 13.36
N GLU A 153 0.68 23.16 13.43
CA GLU A 153 1.50 23.63 14.56
C GLU A 153 1.76 25.13 14.40
N ARG A 154 0.74 25.96 14.73
CA ARG A 154 1.04 27.30 15.24
C ARG A 154 1.66 27.08 16.62
N LYS A 155 2.94 27.42 16.76
CA LYS A 155 3.54 27.68 18.07
C LYS A 155 2.73 28.74 18.82
#